data_AF-A0A3M1BQJ3-F1
#
_entry.id   AF-A0A3M1BQJ3-F1
#
_cell.length_a   1.000
_cell.length_b   1.000
_cell.length_c   1.000
_cell.angle_alpha   90.00
_cell.angle_beta   90.00
_cell.angle_gamma   90.00
#
_symmetry.space_group_name_H-M   'P 1'
#
loop_
_entity.id
_entity.type
_entity.pdbx_description
1 polymer ?
#
loop_
_entity_poly.entity_id
_entity_poly.type
_entity_poly.pdbx_seq_one_letter_code
_entity_poly.pdbx_strand_id
1 'polypeptide(L)'
;KATEYTERYRENPARAITELTQELAVRIRSRMVHIERVEDEDLVEHLLELSRNDFPEAPLPVVEHTDAPLRREIAIAEGINRMTGPDKDALRQRVDQYFKLLKQHHVTDFGLLNRGFYKPSTTLLVLLGWLPFAVGYALNYLPLKAGRLLAERLAPSIEFIASMAGVFASLFWMIYVAVIAVVLGTTTGSWWSAALVLVIPFLGLYALVFMNFFGKWKQARAAASLPEGDFKRILRKRPFFQP
;
A
#
# COMPACT_ATOMS: atom_id res chain seq x y z
N LYS A 1 20.73 -10.29 -26.79
CA LYS A 1 20.18 -11.49 -26.10
C LYS A 1 18.92 -12.05 -26.78
N ALA A 2 17.95 -11.24 -27.22
CA ALA A 2 16.77 -11.76 -27.93
C ALA A 2 17.11 -12.56 -29.21
N THR A 3 18.15 -12.15 -29.95
CA THR A 3 18.62 -12.83 -31.16
C THR A 3 19.19 -14.22 -30.89
N GLU A 4 19.89 -14.40 -29.77
CA GLU A 4 20.54 -15.67 -29.38
C GLU A 4 19.52 -16.77 -29.03
N TYR A 5 18.43 -16.42 -28.32
CA TYR A 5 17.33 -17.36 -28.08
C TYR A 5 16.54 -17.68 -29.34
N THR A 6 16.50 -16.78 -30.31
CA THR A 6 15.83 -17.00 -31.60
C THR A 6 16.57 -18.06 -32.43
N GLU A 7 17.90 -18.06 -32.39
CA GLU A 7 18.74 -19.07 -33.04
C GLU A 7 18.60 -20.43 -32.35
N ARG A 8 18.73 -20.48 -31.02
CA ARG A 8 18.54 -21.73 -30.25
C ARG A 8 17.13 -22.31 -30.39
N TYR A 9 16.10 -21.47 -30.56
CA TYR A 9 14.74 -21.91 -30.78
C TYR A 9 14.55 -22.62 -32.12
N ARG A 10 15.27 -22.18 -33.17
CA ARG A 10 15.24 -22.84 -34.48
C ARG A 10 15.90 -24.21 -34.45
N GLU A 11 16.91 -24.41 -33.61
CA GLU A 11 17.59 -25.69 -33.43
C GLU A 11 16.82 -26.65 -32.53
N ASN A 12 16.35 -26.19 -31.37
CA ASN A 12 15.57 -26.98 -30.43
C ASN A 12 14.61 -26.08 -29.61
N PRO A 13 13.32 -26.01 -30.01
CA PRO A 13 12.36 -25.09 -29.42
C PRO A 13 12.10 -25.38 -27.93
N ALA A 14 12.01 -26.67 -27.56
CA ALA A 14 11.75 -27.07 -26.17
C ALA A 14 12.89 -26.65 -25.22
N ARG A 15 14.14 -26.85 -25.66
CA ARG A 15 15.33 -26.46 -24.89
C ARG A 15 15.44 -24.93 -24.78
N ALA A 16 15.25 -24.20 -25.88
CA ALA A 16 15.32 -22.75 -25.88
C ALA A 16 14.26 -22.10 -24.97
N ILE A 17 13.02 -22.63 -24.98
CA ILE A 17 11.95 -22.17 -24.06
C ILE A 17 12.35 -22.41 -22.60
N THR A 18 12.89 -23.58 -22.29
CA THR A 18 13.29 -23.93 -20.91
C THR A 18 14.40 -23.03 -20.42
N GLU A 19 15.45 -22.83 -21.22
CA GLU A 19 16.59 -21.96 -20.88
C GLU A 19 16.14 -20.50 -20.70
N LEU A 20 15.28 -20.00 -21.61
CA LEU A 20 14.73 -18.66 -21.49
C LEU A 20 13.89 -18.51 -20.22
N THR A 21 13.04 -19.50 -19.91
CA THR A 21 12.17 -19.48 -18.73
C THR A 21 12.98 -19.50 -17.44
N GLN A 22 14.04 -20.32 -17.37
CA GLN A 22 14.94 -20.37 -16.23
C GLN A 22 15.70 -19.05 -16.05
N GLU A 23 16.22 -18.46 -17.13
CA GLU A 23 16.89 -17.16 -17.05
C GLU A 23 15.91 -16.05 -16.60
N LEU A 24 14.69 -16.03 -17.14
CA LEU A 24 13.65 -15.10 -16.73
C LEU A 24 13.29 -15.28 -15.26
N ALA A 25 13.12 -16.52 -14.79
CA ALA A 25 12.82 -16.81 -13.39
C ALA A 25 13.90 -16.24 -12.44
N VAL A 26 15.18 -16.41 -12.77
CA VAL A 26 16.29 -15.86 -11.98
C VAL A 26 16.26 -14.33 -11.96
N ARG A 27 16.03 -13.69 -13.12
CA ARG A 27 15.98 -12.23 -13.24
C ARG A 27 14.76 -11.60 -12.58
N ILE A 28 13.62 -12.27 -12.62
CA ILE A 28 12.40 -11.81 -11.95
C ILE A 28 12.58 -11.94 -10.44
N ARG A 29 13.13 -13.07 -9.97
CA ARG A 29 13.39 -13.30 -8.54
C ARG A 29 14.31 -12.23 -7.95
N SER A 30 15.34 -11.77 -8.67
CA SER A 30 16.22 -10.69 -8.19
C SER A 30 15.61 -9.28 -8.23
N ARG A 31 14.38 -9.15 -8.74
CA ARG A 31 13.64 -7.88 -8.86
C ARG A 31 12.36 -7.86 -8.03
N MET A 32 12.14 -8.88 -7.20
CA MET A 32 10.97 -8.98 -6.34
C MET A 32 11.40 -9.28 -4.90
N VAL A 33 10.55 -8.89 -3.95
CA VAL A 33 10.71 -9.30 -2.56
C VAL A 33 10.45 -10.81 -2.50
N HIS A 34 11.50 -11.59 -2.28
CA HIS A 34 11.42 -13.05 -2.21
C HIS A 34 11.81 -13.52 -0.81
N ILE A 35 10.87 -14.15 -0.13
CA ILE A 35 11.07 -14.77 1.17
C ILE A 35 11.22 -16.27 0.91
N GLU A 36 12.37 -16.86 1.28
CA GLU A 36 12.67 -18.26 0.97
C GLU A 36 11.87 -19.25 1.83
N ARG A 37 11.54 -18.85 3.06
CA ARG A 37 10.91 -19.68 4.07
C ARG A 37 9.64 -19.04 4.59
N VAL A 38 8.53 -19.76 4.57
CA VAL A 38 7.22 -19.25 5.01
C VAL A 38 7.26 -18.81 6.47
N GLU A 39 8.06 -19.47 7.32
CA GLU A 39 8.17 -19.09 8.73
C GLU A 39 8.81 -17.71 8.94
N ASP A 40 9.48 -17.15 7.93
CA ASP A 40 10.11 -15.82 7.99
C ASP A 40 9.19 -14.70 7.52
N GLU A 41 7.99 -15.00 6.97
CA GLU A 41 7.06 -14.00 6.42
C GLU A 41 6.68 -12.92 7.43
N ASP A 42 6.22 -13.30 8.62
CA ASP A 42 5.84 -12.35 9.67
C ASP A 42 7.00 -11.45 10.11
N LEU A 43 8.22 -12.01 10.18
CA LEU A 43 9.41 -11.24 10.54
C LEU A 43 9.75 -10.22 9.46
N VAL A 44 9.75 -10.65 8.20
CA VAL A 44 10.05 -9.78 7.06
C VAL A 44 9.00 -8.67 6.98
N GLU A 45 7.71 -8.97 7.04
CA GLU A 45 6.65 -7.95 6.97
C GLU A 45 6.79 -6.87 8.06
N HIS A 46 7.09 -7.27 9.30
CA HIS A 46 7.38 -6.32 10.36
C HIS A 46 8.60 -5.44 10.04
N LEU A 47 9.70 -6.00 9.51
CA LEU A 47 10.88 -5.23 9.12
C LEU A 47 10.60 -4.30 7.92
N LEU A 48 9.75 -4.73 6.97
CA LEU A 48 9.29 -3.89 5.87
C LEU A 48 8.47 -2.72 6.40
N GLU A 49 7.58 -2.93 7.37
CA GLU A 49 6.82 -1.86 8.03
C GLU A 49 7.75 -0.83 8.68
N LEU A 50 8.77 -1.28 9.44
CA LEU A 50 9.75 -0.39 10.04
C LEU A 50 10.50 0.44 8.99
N SER A 51 10.95 -0.21 7.90
CA SER A 51 11.66 0.45 6.80
C SER A 51 10.79 1.49 6.10
N ARG A 52 9.51 1.18 5.84
CA ARG A 52 8.53 2.13 5.25
C ARG A 52 8.30 3.34 6.16
N ASN A 53 8.33 3.15 7.47
CA ASN A 53 8.13 4.23 8.44
C ASN A 53 9.39 5.11 8.65
N ASP A 54 10.59 4.57 8.42
CA ASP A 54 11.83 5.35 8.42
C ASP A 54 11.91 6.30 7.21
N PHE A 55 11.27 5.94 6.10
CA PHE A 55 11.20 6.73 4.88
C PHE A 55 9.74 7.00 4.48
N PRO A 56 9.01 7.80 5.26
CA PRO A 56 7.58 7.99 5.03
C PRO A 56 7.33 8.64 3.67
N GLU A 57 6.48 8.02 2.87
CA GLU A 57 6.07 8.55 1.58
C GLU A 57 5.43 9.93 1.72
N ALA A 58 5.82 10.84 0.83
CA ALA A 58 5.19 12.14 0.70
C ALA A 58 3.72 11.95 0.24
N PRO A 59 2.76 12.76 0.73
CA PRO A 59 1.38 12.66 0.27
C PRO A 59 1.22 13.03 -1.22
N LEU A 60 2.18 13.78 -1.78
CA LEU A 60 2.27 14.16 -3.18
C LEU A 60 3.75 14.19 -3.60
N PRO A 61 4.09 13.83 -4.85
CA PRO A 61 3.22 13.33 -5.91
C PRO A 61 2.68 11.91 -5.65
N VAL A 62 1.55 11.55 -6.26
CA VAL A 62 0.95 10.20 -6.13
C VAL A 62 1.82 9.13 -6.80
N VAL A 63 2.65 9.51 -7.76
CA VAL A 63 3.57 8.63 -8.48
C VAL A 63 4.99 9.03 -8.16
N GLU A 64 5.75 8.09 -7.61
CA GLU A 64 7.19 8.22 -7.43
C GLU A 64 7.90 7.35 -8.48
N HIS A 65 8.89 7.91 -9.16
CA HIS A 65 9.63 7.20 -10.23
C HIS A 65 10.92 6.54 -9.74
N THR A 66 11.16 6.55 -8.43
CA THR A 66 12.33 5.89 -7.83
C THR A 66 11.99 4.46 -7.45
N ASP A 67 12.93 3.57 -7.64
CA ASP A 67 12.86 2.18 -7.19
C ASP A 67 13.54 1.98 -5.83
N ALA A 68 14.00 3.06 -5.18
CA ALA A 68 14.69 3.00 -3.89
C ALA A 68 13.89 2.27 -2.79
N PRO A 69 12.55 2.48 -2.62
CA PRO A 69 11.75 1.70 -1.69
C PRO A 69 11.84 0.20 -1.97
N LEU A 70 11.56 -0.21 -3.21
CA LEU A 70 11.60 -1.61 -3.61
C LEU A 70 12.98 -2.24 -3.39
N ARG A 71 14.06 -1.54 -3.75
CA ARG A 71 15.43 -2.04 -3.51
C ARG A 71 15.71 -2.28 -2.03
N ARG A 72 15.22 -1.41 -1.13
CA ARG A 72 15.36 -1.61 0.32
C ARG A 72 14.59 -2.84 0.79
N GLU A 73 13.36 -3.02 0.31
CA GLU A 73 12.55 -4.19 0.67
C GLU A 73 13.19 -5.50 0.19
N ILE A 74 13.73 -5.52 -1.03
CA ILE A 74 14.51 -6.66 -1.56
C ILE A 74 15.74 -6.92 -0.68
N ALA A 75 16.50 -5.89 -0.33
CA ALA A 75 17.68 -6.04 0.52
C ALA A 75 17.34 -6.59 1.91
N ILE A 76 16.22 -6.17 2.50
CA ILE A 76 15.75 -6.69 3.79
C ILE A 76 15.44 -8.19 3.69
N ALA A 77 14.65 -8.60 2.69
CA ALA A 77 14.31 -10.00 2.49
C ALA A 77 15.54 -10.86 2.21
N GLU A 78 16.46 -10.40 1.36
CA GLU A 78 17.74 -11.09 1.11
C GLU A 78 18.60 -11.21 2.37
N GLY A 79 18.65 -10.16 3.19
CA GLY A 79 19.35 -10.16 4.47
C GLY A 79 18.82 -11.27 5.39
N ILE A 80 17.49 -11.37 5.53
CA ILE A 80 16.85 -12.43 6.33
C ILE A 80 17.09 -13.81 5.73
N ASN A 81 17.00 -13.99 4.41
CA ASN A 81 17.29 -15.29 3.78
C ASN A 81 18.72 -15.77 4.09
N ARG A 82 19.69 -14.85 4.17
CA ARG A 82 21.11 -15.17 4.47
C ARG A 82 21.41 -15.35 5.97
N MET A 83 20.52 -14.91 6.87
CA MET A 83 20.75 -15.00 8.32
C MET A 83 20.66 -16.43 8.85
N THR A 84 21.53 -16.75 9.81
CA THR A 84 21.54 -18.03 10.53
C THR A 84 20.42 -18.09 11.58
N GLY A 85 20.03 -19.31 11.99
CA GLY A 85 18.94 -19.54 12.96
C GLY A 85 19.05 -18.72 14.26
N PRO A 86 20.18 -18.78 15.01
CA PRO A 86 20.29 -18.11 16.30
C PRO A 86 20.13 -16.57 16.22
N ASP A 87 20.78 -15.93 15.25
CA ASP A 87 20.71 -14.48 15.08
C ASP A 87 19.32 -14.04 14.59
N LYS A 88 18.72 -14.84 13.71
CA LYS A 88 17.38 -14.61 13.18
C LYS A 88 16.31 -14.75 14.26
N ASP A 89 16.43 -15.75 15.13
CA ASP A 89 15.51 -15.95 16.25
C ASP A 89 15.63 -14.82 17.28
N ALA A 90 16.86 -14.36 17.55
CA ALA A 90 17.07 -13.20 18.42
C ALA A 90 16.46 -11.92 17.83
N LEU A 91 16.62 -11.68 16.52
CA LEU A 91 15.99 -10.56 15.82
C LEU A 91 14.46 -10.66 15.88
N ARG A 92 13.91 -11.84 15.58
CA ARG A 92 12.48 -12.14 15.64
C ARG A 92 11.89 -11.81 17.00
N GLN A 93 12.52 -12.29 18.08
CA GLN A 93 12.07 -11.99 19.44
C GLN A 93 12.06 -10.49 19.73
N ARG A 94 13.09 -9.73 19.30
CA ARG A 94 13.14 -8.27 19.51
C ARG A 94 12.03 -7.56 18.75
N VAL A 95 11.82 -7.92 17.48
CA VAL A 95 10.75 -7.37 16.63
C VAL A 95 9.38 -7.66 17.23
N ASP A 96 9.10 -8.92 17.58
CA ASP A 96 7.82 -9.32 18.17
C ASP A 96 7.54 -8.61 19.50
N GLN A 97 8.57 -8.48 20.35
CA GLN A 97 8.44 -7.73 21.61
C GLN A 97 8.13 -6.26 21.37
N TYR A 98 8.74 -5.65 20.34
CA TYR A 98 8.47 -4.28 19.96
C TYR A 98 7.02 -4.10 19.48
N PHE A 99 6.56 -4.91 18.53
CA PHE A 99 5.19 -4.81 18.01
C PHE A 99 4.12 -5.15 19.06
N LYS A 100 4.41 -6.09 19.97
CA LYS A 100 3.56 -6.33 21.16
C LYS A 100 3.47 -5.09 22.04
N LEU A 101 4.59 -4.40 22.27
CA LEU A 101 4.62 -3.18 23.08
C LEU A 101 3.85 -2.04 22.40
N LEU A 102 3.98 -1.87 21.09
CA LEU A 102 3.18 -0.92 20.31
C LEU A 102 1.67 -1.18 20.49
N LYS A 103 1.27 -2.45 20.33
CA LYS A 103 -0.12 -2.88 20.47
C LYS A 103 -0.67 -2.65 21.88
N GLN A 104 0.11 -2.92 22.93
CA GLN A 104 -0.26 -2.67 24.33
C GLN A 104 -0.52 -1.19 24.61
N HIS A 105 0.25 -0.31 23.97
CA HIS A 105 0.11 1.14 24.11
C HIS A 105 -0.83 1.77 23.07
N HIS A 106 -1.48 0.98 22.21
CA HIS A 106 -2.34 1.45 21.11
C HIS A 106 -1.70 2.49 20.20
N VAL A 107 -0.39 2.36 19.96
CA VAL A 107 0.39 3.21 19.06
C VAL A 107 0.97 2.40 17.91
N THR A 108 1.41 3.10 16.86
CA THR A 108 2.09 2.51 15.70
C THR A 108 3.52 3.04 15.61
N ASP A 109 4.38 2.32 14.89
CA ASP A 109 5.77 2.74 14.66
C ASP A 109 5.83 4.09 13.92
N PHE A 110 5.01 4.27 12.86
CA PHE A 110 4.86 5.55 12.18
C PHE A 110 4.55 6.71 13.15
N GLY A 111 3.60 6.51 14.07
CA GLY A 111 3.20 7.53 15.04
C GLY A 111 4.35 7.94 15.97
N LEU A 112 5.18 6.98 16.39
CA LEU A 112 6.33 7.24 17.26
C LEU A 112 7.40 8.09 16.56
N LEU A 113 7.73 7.76 15.31
CA LEU A 113 8.73 8.50 14.53
C LEU A 113 8.20 9.87 14.08
N ASN A 114 6.91 9.96 13.76
CA ASN A 114 6.29 11.14 13.17
C ASN A 114 5.35 11.87 14.14
N ARG A 115 5.68 11.92 15.44
CA ARG A 115 4.88 12.62 16.46
C ARG A 115 4.59 14.08 16.09
N GLY A 116 5.55 14.76 15.46
CA GLY A 116 5.41 16.15 14.99
C GLY A 116 4.39 16.36 13.86
N PHE A 117 3.88 15.28 13.27
CA PHE A 117 2.77 15.34 12.32
C PHE A 117 1.45 15.73 13.01
N TYR A 118 1.31 15.47 14.31
CA TYR A 118 0.20 15.99 15.12
C TYR A 118 0.50 17.41 15.61
N LYS A 119 -0.03 18.41 14.90
CA LYS A 119 0.12 19.83 15.22
C LYS A 119 -1.15 20.63 14.87
N PRO A 120 -1.32 21.87 15.35
CA PRO A 120 -2.53 22.65 15.08
C PRO A 120 -2.82 22.82 13.58
N SER A 121 -1.79 23.02 12.76
CA SER A 121 -1.96 23.21 11.31
C SER A 121 -2.46 21.95 10.61
N THR A 122 -1.95 20.77 10.95
CA THR A 122 -2.42 19.50 10.36
C THR A 122 -3.81 19.13 10.86
N THR A 123 -4.11 19.46 12.12
CA THR A 123 -5.44 19.28 12.70
C THR A 123 -6.47 20.16 11.99
N LEU A 124 -6.13 21.42 11.70
CA LEU A 124 -6.99 22.31 10.90
C LEU A 124 -7.23 21.76 9.49
N LEU A 125 -6.19 21.24 8.83
CA LEU A 125 -6.33 20.59 7.52
C LEU A 125 -7.25 19.36 7.55
N VAL A 126 -7.18 18.54 8.61
CA VAL A 126 -8.12 17.43 8.81
C VAL A 126 -9.55 17.94 8.95
N LEU A 127 -9.79 18.99 9.73
CA LEU A 127 -11.12 19.55 9.94
C LEU A 127 -11.71 20.14 8.64
N LEU A 128 -10.91 20.92 7.91
CA LEU A 128 -11.34 21.54 6.64
C LEU A 128 -11.53 20.51 5.52
N GLY A 129 -10.69 19.48 5.48
CA GLY A 129 -10.75 18.45 4.44
C GLY A 129 -11.84 17.40 4.65
N TRP A 130 -12.48 17.36 5.82
CA TRP A 130 -13.50 16.36 6.14
C TRP A 130 -14.72 16.43 5.21
N LEU A 131 -15.22 17.63 4.90
CA LEU A 131 -16.41 17.79 4.07
C LEU A 131 -16.21 17.29 2.62
N PRO A 132 -15.19 17.74 1.87
CA PRO A 132 -14.93 17.21 0.53
C PRO A 132 -14.58 15.72 0.57
N PHE A 133 -13.92 15.24 1.64
CA PHE A 133 -13.71 13.81 1.86
C PHE A 133 -15.03 13.05 1.97
N ALA A 134 -15.96 13.49 2.80
CA ALA A 134 -17.22 12.80 3.04
C ALA A 134 -18.04 12.69 1.76
N VAL A 135 -18.10 13.78 0.98
CA VAL A 135 -18.79 13.80 -0.33
C VAL A 135 -18.09 12.86 -1.32
N GLY A 136 -16.77 12.97 -1.47
CA GLY A 136 -16.00 12.13 -2.39
C GLY A 136 -16.05 10.64 -2.05
N TYR A 137 -15.96 10.31 -0.76
CA TYR A 137 -16.11 8.96 -0.25
C TYR A 137 -17.51 8.43 -0.54
N ALA A 138 -18.57 9.16 -0.19
CA ALA A 138 -19.95 8.71 -0.38
C ALA A 138 -20.28 8.46 -1.86
N LEU A 139 -19.88 9.37 -2.76
CA LEU A 139 -20.14 9.23 -4.20
C LEU A 139 -19.38 8.06 -4.83
N ASN A 140 -18.15 7.77 -4.39
CA ASN A 140 -17.36 6.69 -4.98
C ASN A 140 -17.53 5.35 -4.24
N TYR A 141 -18.09 5.34 -3.04
CA TYR A 141 -18.26 4.13 -2.22
C TYR A 141 -19.10 3.07 -2.93
N LEU A 142 -20.21 3.47 -3.55
CA LEU A 142 -21.16 2.54 -4.15
C LEU A 142 -20.57 1.73 -5.32
N PRO A 143 -20.00 2.35 -6.38
CA PRO A 143 -19.40 1.59 -7.48
C PRO A 143 -18.19 0.75 -7.03
N LEU A 144 -17.35 1.28 -6.12
CA LEU A 144 -16.18 0.55 -5.59
C LEU A 144 -16.60 -0.69 -4.79
N LYS A 145 -17.61 -0.55 -3.91
CA LYS A 145 -18.11 -1.66 -3.11
C LYS A 145 -18.81 -2.71 -3.97
N ALA A 146 -19.61 -2.30 -4.95
CA ALA A 146 -20.25 -3.21 -5.88
C ALA A 146 -19.20 -4.04 -6.65
N GLY A 147 -18.15 -3.39 -7.15
CA GLY A 147 -17.04 -4.05 -7.85
C GLY A 147 -16.32 -5.06 -6.98
N ARG A 148 -15.97 -4.68 -5.74
CA ARG A 148 -15.33 -5.57 -4.76
C ARG A 148 -16.20 -6.76 -4.39
N LEU A 149 -17.48 -6.55 -4.09
CA LEU A 149 -18.40 -7.62 -3.73
C LEU A 149 -18.57 -8.64 -4.87
N LEU A 150 -18.62 -8.15 -6.10
CA LEU A 150 -18.71 -9.04 -7.27
C LEU A 150 -17.39 -9.80 -7.48
N ALA A 151 -16.25 -9.14 -7.29
CA ALA A 151 -14.94 -9.79 -7.38
C ALA A 151 -14.77 -10.89 -6.32
N GLU A 152 -15.11 -10.63 -5.06
CA GLU A 152 -15.04 -11.62 -3.98
C GLU A 152 -15.92 -12.85 -4.24
N ARG A 153 -17.00 -12.71 -5.02
CA ARG A 153 -17.90 -13.82 -5.38
C ARG A 153 -17.44 -14.62 -6.59
N LEU A 154 -16.75 -13.99 -7.53
CA LEU A 154 -16.39 -14.59 -8.83
C LEU A 154 -14.91 -14.96 -8.94
N ALA A 155 -14.05 -14.43 -8.08
CA ALA A 155 -12.62 -14.68 -8.15
C ALA A 155 -12.30 -16.14 -7.82
N PRO A 156 -11.52 -16.84 -8.67
CA PRO A 156 -11.08 -18.21 -8.39
C PRO A 156 -10.18 -18.34 -7.17
N SER A 157 -9.41 -17.28 -6.86
CA SER A 157 -8.49 -17.24 -5.72
C SER A 157 -8.31 -15.81 -5.20
N ILE A 158 -7.73 -15.68 -4.01
CA ILE A 158 -7.58 -14.39 -3.31
C ILE A 158 -6.70 -13.40 -4.08
N GLU A 159 -5.72 -13.91 -4.83
CA GLU A 159 -4.79 -13.12 -5.65
C GLU A 159 -5.51 -12.41 -6.81
N PHE A 160 -6.62 -12.97 -7.30
CA PHE A 160 -7.41 -12.37 -8.39
C PHE A 160 -8.41 -11.31 -7.93
N ILE A 161 -8.77 -11.28 -6.63
CA ILE A 161 -9.82 -10.39 -6.11
C ILE A 161 -9.48 -8.93 -6.42
N ALA A 162 -8.24 -8.49 -6.19
CA ALA A 162 -7.84 -7.10 -6.40
C ALA A 162 -7.96 -6.66 -7.88
N SER A 163 -7.47 -7.50 -8.80
CA SER A 163 -7.53 -7.22 -10.24
C SER A 163 -8.98 -7.21 -10.75
N MET A 164 -9.79 -8.20 -10.37
CA MET A 164 -11.20 -8.28 -10.75
C MET A 164 -12.03 -7.15 -10.14
N ALA A 165 -11.75 -6.76 -8.88
CA ALA A 165 -12.42 -5.64 -8.23
C ALA A 165 -12.18 -4.35 -8.98
N GLY A 166 -10.96 -4.11 -9.47
CA GLY A 166 -10.63 -2.96 -10.32
C GLY A 166 -11.44 -2.92 -11.62
N VAL A 167 -11.53 -4.05 -12.31
CA VAL A 167 -12.32 -4.17 -13.56
C VAL A 167 -13.81 -3.93 -13.29
N PHE A 168 -14.40 -4.65 -12.34
CA PHE A 168 -15.83 -4.52 -12.05
C PHE A 168 -16.19 -3.15 -11.48
N ALA A 169 -15.35 -2.59 -10.60
CA ALA A 169 -15.56 -1.24 -10.09
C ALA A 169 -15.53 -0.21 -11.23
N SER A 170 -14.62 -0.34 -12.19
CA SER A 170 -14.55 0.55 -13.36
C SER A 170 -15.81 0.46 -14.23
N LEU A 171 -16.33 -0.74 -14.46
CA LEU A 171 -17.60 -0.95 -15.18
C LEU A 171 -18.79 -0.33 -14.45
N PHE A 172 -18.94 -0.61 -13.15
CA PHE A 172 -20.00 -0.02 -12.34
C PHE A 172 -19.89 1.49 -12.26
N TRP A 173 -18.67 2.02 -12.18
CA TRP A 173 -18.42 3.45 -12.14
C TRP A 173 -18.86 4.14 -13.44
N MET A 174 -18.57 3.56 -14.61
CA MET A 174 -19.01 4.08 -15.92
C MET A 174 -20.54 4.18 -16.01
N ILE A 175 -21.25 3.14 -15.59
CA ILE A 175 -22.73 3.12 -15.56
C ILE A 175 -23.25 4.15 -14.56
N TYR A 176 -22.68 4.17 -13.35
CA TYR A 176 -23.07 5.07 -12.26
C TYR A 176 -22.95 6.55 -12.66
N VAL A 177 -21.83 6.93 -13.28
CA VAL A 177 -21.56 8.28 -13.77
C VAL A 177 -22.50 8.66 -14.92
N ALA A 178 -22.77 7.75 -15.86
CA ALA A 178 -23.72 8.00 -16.93
C ALA A 178 -25.14 8.27 -16.38
N VAL A 179 -25.58 7.49 -15.38
CA VAL A 179 -26.88 7.70 -14.72
C VAL A 179 -26.94 9.07 -14.04
N ILE A 180 -25.91 9.44 -13.26
CA ILE A 180 -25.87 10.75 -12.60
C ILE A 180 -25.90 11.88 -13.63
N ALA A 181 -25.14 11.76 -14.72
CA ALA A 181 -25.08 12.78 -15.76
C ALA A 181 -26.46 13.01 -16.41
N VAL A 182 -27.18 11.93 -16.73
CA VAL A 182 -28.55 12.01 -17.29
C VAL A 182 -29.52 12.63 -16.29
N VAL A 183 -29.46 12.23 -15.01
CA VAL A 183 -30.32 12.78 -13.96
C VAL A 183 -30.06 14.28 -13.76
N LEU A 184 -28.80 14.71 -13.67
CA LEU A 184 -28.46 16.12 -13.49
C LEU A 184 -28.87 16.96 -14.72
N GLY A 185 -28.55 16.49 -15.92
CA GLY A 185 -28.87 17.20 -17.17
C GLY A 185 -30.37 17.39 -17.38
N THR A 186 -31.18 16.39 -17.03
CA THR A 186 -32.65 16.46 -17.18
C THR A 186 -33.32 17.28 -16.08
N THR A 187 -32.90 17.14 -14.82
CA THR A 187 -33.56 17.83 -13.69
C THR A 187 -33.24 19.32 -13.61
N THR A 188 -32.04 19.73 -14.01
CA THR A 188 -31.65 21.15 -14.00
C THR A 188 -31.97 21.89 -15.29
N GLY A 189 -32.41 21.17 -16.33
CA GLY A 189 -32.63 21.72 -17.68
C GLY A 189 -31.36 22.22 -18.37
N SER A 190 -30.18 21.95 -17.80
CA SER A 190 -28.90 22.43 -18.29
C SER A 190 -27.92 21.29 -18.42
N TRP A 191 -27.49 21.00 -19.66
CA TRP A 191 -26.48 19.96 -19.91
C TRP A 191 -25.11 20.28 -19.32
N TRP A 192 -24.88 21.54 -18.92
CA TRP A 192 -23.67 21.93 -18.18
C TRP A 192 -23.62 21.35 -16.77
N SER A 193 -24.76 21.05 -16.14
CA SER A 193 -24.78 20.37 -14.84
C SER A 193 -24.25 18.93 -14.94
N ALA A 194 -24.41 18.28 -16.10
CA ALA A 194 -23.85 16.96 -16.36
C ALA A 194 -22.31 16.97 -16.35
N ALA A 195 -21.68 18.12 -16.63
CA ALA A 195 -20.23 18.26 -16.56
C ALA A 195 -19.69 18.18 -15.11
N LEU A 196 -20.54 18.43 -14.08
CA LEU A 196 -20.14 18.26 -12.67
C LEU A 196 -19.74 16.82 -12.34
N VAL A 197 -20.21 15.86 -13.13
CA VAL A 197 -19.85 14.45 -12.95
C VAL A 197 -18.35 14.19 -13.18
N LEU A 198 -17.70 15.04 -13.98
CA LEU A 198 -16.24 15.00 -14.17
C LEU A 198 -15.45 15.33 -12.91
N VAL A 199 -16.08 15.95 -11.90
CA VAL A 199 -15.46 16.28 -10.60
C VAL A 199 -15.44 15.07 -9.65
N ILE A 200 -16.38 14.13 -9.81
CA ILE A 200 -16.51 12.92 -8.97
C ILE A 200 -15.23 12.07 -8.88
N PRO A 201 -14.49 11.76 -9.98
CA PRO A 201 -13.25 11.00 -9.88
C PRO A 201 -12.17 11.76 -9.10
N PHE A 202 -12.08 13.08 -9.24
CA PHE A 202 -11.13 13.90 -8.47
C PHE A 202 -11.48 13.94 -6.98
N LEU A 203 -12.77 14.00 -6.64
CA LEU A 203 -13.21 13.88 -5.25
C LEU A 203 -12.93 12.48 -4.68
N GLY A 204 -13.00 11.43 -5.50
CA GLY A 204 -12.59 10.07 -5.13
C GLY A 204 -11.10 9.98 -4.82
N LEU A 205 -10.26 10.52 -5.71
CA LEU A 205 -8.81 10.59 -5.49
C LEU A 205 -8.46 11.40 -4.25
N TYR A 206 -9.11 12.56 -4.08
CA TYR A 206 -8.97 13.38 -2.88
C TYR A 206 -9.34 12.59 -1.62
N ALA A 207 -10.46 11.86 -1.64
CA ALA A 207 -10.89 11.07 -0.50
C ALA A 207 -9.88 9.97 -0.13
N LEU A 208 -9.25 9.33 -1.13
CA LEU A 208 -8.18 8.35 -0.91
C LEU A 208 -6.95 8.99 -0.24
N VAL A 209 -6.46 10.11 -0.78
CA VAL A 209 -5.31 10.84 -0.21
C VAL A 209 -5.62 11.33 1.20
N PHE A 210 -6.82 11.89 1.41
CA PHE A 210 -7.26 12.36 2.71
C PHE A 210 -7.38 11.21 3.72
N MET A 211 -7.86 10.03 3.32
CA MET A 211 -7.94 8.86 4.20
C MET A 211 -6.56 8.44 4.72
N ASN A 212 -5.55 8.42 3.84
CA ASN A 212 -4.16 8.14 4.22
C ASN A 212 -3.61 9.24 5.16
N PHE A 213 -3.86 10.51 4.83
CA PHE A 213 -3.46 11.65 5.65
C PHE A 213 -4.10 11.61 7.05
N PHE A 214 -5.41 11.33 7.12
CA PHE A 214 -6.16 11.19 8.36
C PHE A 214 -5.64 10.02 9.20
N GLY A 215 -5.31 8.89 8.56
CA GLY A 215 -4.66 7.75 9.20
C GLY A 215 -3.33 8.14 9.87
N LYS A 216 -2.45 8.81 9.13
CA LYS A 216 -1.17 9.35 9.64
C LYS A 216 -1.38 10.32 10.80
N TRP A 217 -2.37 11.22 10.70
CA TRP A 217 -2.73 12.15 11.79
C TRP A 217 -3.21 11.43 13.04
N LYS A 218 -4.09 10.42 12.90
CA LYS A 218 -4.59 9.61 14.02
C LYS A 218 -3.45 8.86 14.73
N GLN A 219 -2.54 8.28 13.96
CA GLN A 219 -1.38 7.57 14.50
C GLN A 219 -0.42 8.51 15.25
N ALA A 220 -0.11 9.67 14.67
CA ALA A 220 0.72 10.69 15.33
C ALA A 220 0.06 11.24 16.61
N ARG A 221 -1.26 11.43 16.59
CA ARG A 221 -2.04 11.85 17.78
C ARG A 221 -1.96 10.80 18.90
N ALA A 222 -2.08 9.52 18.58
CA ALA A 222 -1.97 8.45 19.56
C ALA A 222 -0.58 8.45 20.23
N ALA A 223 0.48 8.58 19.44
CA ALA A 223 1.84 8.69 19.97
C ALA A 223 2.08 9.99 20.77
N ALA A 224 1.50 11.12 20.35
CA ALA A 224 1.58 12.38 21.08
C ALA A 224 0.86 12.36 22.43
N SER A 225 -0.13 11.48 22.60
CA SER A 225 -0.85 11.29 23.87
C SER A 225 -0.12 10.39 24.88
N LEU A 226 0.99 9.75 24.50
CA LEU A 226 1.77 8.93 25.42
C LEU A 226 2.52 9.78 26.46
N PRO A 227 2.66 9.30 27.71
CA PRO A 227 3.58 9.88 28.66
C PRO A 227 5.02 9.89 28.11
N GLU A 228 5.76 10.97 28.32
CA GLU A 228 7.11 11.15 27.75
C GLU A 228 8.08 10.02 28.17
N GLY A 229 7.90 9.47 29.37
CA GLY A 229 8.67 8.32 29.85
C GLY A 229 8.39 7.04 29.06
N ASP A 230 7.12 6.74 28.79
CA ASP A 230 6.71 5.58 27.99
C ASP A 230 7.15 5.76 26.53
N PHE A 231 6.98 6.95 25.97
CA PHE A 231 7.44 7.27 24.62
C PHE A 231 8.93 6.96 24.43
N LYS A 232 9.79 7.52 25.31
CA LYS A 232 11.24 7.27 25.25
C LYS A 232 11.57 5.79 25.47
N ARG A 233 10.85 5.10 26.35
CA ARG A 233 11.05 3.68 26.61
C ARG A 233 10.73 2.82 25.38
N ILE A 234 9.62 3.09 24.70
CA ILE A 234 9.19 2.33 23.52
C ILE A 234 10.15 2.62 22.36
N LEU A 235 10.47 3.89 22.12
CA LEU A 235 11.38 4.29 21.04
C LEU A 235 12.78 3.65 21.19
N ARG A 236 13.30 3.55 22.42
CA ARG A 236 14.58 2.86 22.71
C ARG A 236 14.55 1.35 22.40
N LYS A 237 13.36 0.73 22.39
CA LYS A 237 13.18 -0.69 22.09
C LYS A 237 12.91 -0.95 20.60
N ARG A 238 12.81 0.10 19.77
CA ARG A 238 12.66 -0.05 18.32
C ARG A 238 13.87 -0.81 17.77
N PRO A 239 13.68 -1.98 17.13
CA PRO A 239 14.78 -2.71 16.53
C PRO A 239 15.30 -1.95 15.32
N PHE A 240 16.62 -2.01 15.13
CA PHE A 240 17.28 -1.46 13.95
C PHE A 240 17.85 -2.61 13.14
N PHE A 241 17.45 -2.70 11.87
CA PHE A 241 17.94 -3.70 10.94
C PHE A 241 18.46 -2.99 9.71
N GLN A 242 19.77 -3.10 9.48
CA GLN A 242 20.41 -2.72 8.23
C GLN A 242 20.84 -4.02 7.53
N PRO A 243 20.29 -4.31 6.33
CA PRO A 243 20.65 -5.50 5.57
C PRO A 243 22.10 -5.48 5.08
#